data_AF-A0A957K9B4-F1
#
_entry.id   AF-A0A957K9B4-F1
#
_cell.length_a   1.000
_cell.length_b   1.000
_cell.length_c   1.000
_cell.angle_alpha   90.00
_cell.angle_beta   90.00
_cell.angle_gamma   90.00
#
_symmetry.space_group_name_H-M   'P 1'
#
loop_
_entity.id
_entity.type
_entity.pdbx_description
1 polymer ?
#
loop_
_entity_poly.entity_id
_entity_poly.type
_entity_poly.pdbx_seq_one_letter_code
_entity_poly.pdbx_strand_id
1 'polypeptide(L)'
;MSESHFDEFDEAHGLQEEYNHLFQKRSERRERRVRKNQIARRFREEASLEAIADLDATDGALRITYQPSIHESGWLLDSLRQFFNQELISDLLYIVKGGKEANVYCCQAGPSTGRSHLAVKVYRPHQFRKIRNDAQYKEGRHVLDAGGNAIVKDQRTFRALAKKSKHGRETARVSWLAHEYETQQALFQAGAAVPEPLAMANNAILMEYVGDGRAAGPTLSQVELAPDEVWPLFSDVLRTVETLLRQGKIHGDLSAYNILYWQGAVKVIDFPQVIDAQQNASAAELLLRDI
;
A
#
# COMPACT_ATOMS: atom_id res chain seq x y z
N MET A 1 21.06 -19.62 -75.84
CA MET A 1 21.38 -20.20 -74.51
C MET A 1 22.30 -19.21 -73.80
N SER A 2 22.09 -19.05 -72.49
CA SER A 2 22.81 -18.22 -71.50
C SER A 2 22.34 -16.78 -71.32
N GLU A 3 21.48 -16.56 -70.32
CA GLU A 3 21.48 -15.38 -69.42
C GLU A 3 20.40 -15.59 -68.34
N SER A 4 20.74 -16.26 -67.23
CA SER A 4 19.88 -16.35 -66.04
C SER A 4 20.65 -16.82 -64.79
N HIS A 5 21.78 -16.20 -64.45
CA HIS A 5 22.52 -16.59 -63.24
C HIS A 5 23.25 -15.46 -62.50
N PHE A 6 22.85 -14.20 -62.69
CA PHE A 6 23.50 -13.05 -62.01
C PHE A 6 22.61 -12.30 -61.02
N ASP A 7 21.29 -12.51 -60.99
CA ASP A 7 20.38 -11.71 -60.13
C ASP A 7 20.20 -12.23 -58.69
N GLU A 8 20.42 -13.53 -58.41
CA GLU A 8 20.19 -14.08 -57.06
C GLU A 8 21.31 -13.76 -56.04
N PHE A 9 22.52 -13.44 -56.51
CA PHE A 9 23.66 -13.14 -55.62
C PHE A 9 23.63 -11.70 -55.08
N ASP A 10 23.16 -10.72 -55.87
CA ASP A 10 23.08 -9.31 -55.44
C ASP A 10 21.91 -9.06 -54.46
N GLU A 11 20.78 -9.77 -54.62
CA GLU A 11 19.67 -9.71 -53.65
C GLU A 11 20.05 -10.31 -52.28
N ALA A 12 20.80 -11.42 -52.26
CA ALA A 12 21.25 -12.04 -51.01
C ALA A 12 22.27 -11.16 -50.24
N HIS A 13 23.15 -10.44 -50.94
CA HIS A 13 24.08 -9.49 -50.33
C HIS A 13 23.37 -8.25 -49.76
N GLY A 14 22.39 -7.69 -50.48
CA GLY A 14 21.59 -6.56 -50.00
C GLY A 14 20.77 -6.88 -48.74
N LEU A 15 20.20 -8.08 -48.67
CA LEU A 15 19.44 -8.56 -47.50
C LEU A 15 20.34 -8.81 -46.28
N GLN A 16 21.57 -9.31 -46.49
CA GLN A 16 22.55 -9.52 -45.42
C GLN A 16 23.06 -8.19 -44.84
N GLU A 17 23.27 -7.18 -45.67
CA GLU A 17 23.65 -5.82 -45.22
C GLU A 17 22.52 -5.13 -44.45
N GLU A 18 21.27 -5.23 -44.92
CA GLU A 18 20.12 -4.73 -44.18
C GLU A 18 19.95 -5.43 -42.82
N TYR A 19 20.14 -6.75 -42.78
CA TYR A 19 20.06 -7.52 -41.54
C TYR A 19 21.14 -7.11 -40.54
N ASN A 20 22.39 -6.96 -40.99
CA ASN A 20 23.50 -6.50 -40.16
C ASN A 20 23.28 -5.07 -39.63
N HIS A 21 22.78 -4.17 -40.46
CA HIS A 21 22.47 -2.80 -40.07
C HIS A 21 21.29 -2.72 -39.07
N LEU A 22 20.26 -3.56 -39.23
CA LEU A 22 19.16 -3.72 -38.26
C LEU A 22 19.65 -4.31 -36.94
N PHE A 23 20.56 -5.29 -36.97
CA PHE A 23 21.14 -5.90 -35.78
C PHE A 23 22.03 -4.93 -35.00
N GLN A 24 22.86 -4.15 -35.71
CA GLN A 24 23.72 -3.13 -35.12
C GLN A 24 22.90 -1.99 -34.49
N LYS A 25 21.85 -1.51 -35.17
CA LYS A 25 20.90 -0.54 -34.59
C LYS A 25 20.19 -1.09 -33.34
N ARG A 26 19.86 -2.38 -33.30
CA ARG A 26 19.25 -3.02 -32.11
C ARG A 26 20.24 -3.14 -30.96
N SER A 27 21.49 -3.50 -31.24
CA SER A 27 22.59 -3.55 -30.27
C SER A 27 22.85 -2.19 -29.63
N GLU A 28 23.02 -1.14 -30.45
CA GLU A 28 23.26 0.23 -29.98
C GLU A 28 22.10 0.79 -29.15
N ARG A 29 20.86 0.48 -29.53
CA ARG A 29 19.66 0.83 -28.73
C ARG A 29 19.67 0.13 -27.37
N ARG A 30 20.10 -1.13 -27.31
CA ARG A 30 20.20 -1.90 -26.07
C ARG A 30 21.29 -1.32 -25.17
N GLU A 31 22.47 -1.01 -25.69
CA GLU A 31 23.57 -0.41 -24.94
C GLU A 31 23.23 0.99 -24.42
N ARG A 32 22.60 1.84 -25.24
CA ARG A 32 22.12 3.16 -24.81
C ARG A 32 21.10 3.04 -23.67
N ARG A 33 20.21 2.04 -23.72
CA ARG A 33 19.24 1.77 -22.65
C ARG A 33 19.91 1.29 -21.37
N VAL A 34 20.93 0.44 -21.47
CA VAL A 34 21.73 -0.02 -20.31
C VAL A 34 22.50 1.14 -19.68
N ARG A 35 23.20 1.96 -20.47
CA ARG A 35 23.91 3.14 -19.95
C ARG A 35 22.97 4.17 -19.32
N LYS A 36 21.82 4.44 -19.95
CA LYS A 36 20.79 5.33 -19.38
C LYS A 36 20.25 4.80 -18.04
N ASN A 37 20.05 3.48 -17.94
CA ASN A 37 19.63 2.85 -16.69
C ASN A 37 20.72 2.90 -15.61
N GLN A 38 22.00 2.74 -15.97
CA GLN A 38 23.14 2.83 -15.04
C GLN A 38 23.35 4.26 -14.54
N ILE A 39 23.27 5.27 -15.41
CA ILE A 39 23.36 6.69 -15.02
C ILE A 39 22.19 7.07 -14.13
N ALA A 40 20.97 6.68 -14.50
CA ALA A 40 19.80 6.89 -13.65
C ALA A 40 19.88 6.15 -12.32
N ARG A 41 20.59 5.01 -12.25
CA ARG A 41 20.83 4.28 -11.00
C ARG A 41 21.83 5.03 -10.11
N ARG A 42 22.96 5.50 -10.65
CA ARG A 42 23.96 6.30 -9.90
C ARG A 42 23.39 7.61 -9.39
N PHE A 43 22.69 8.38 -10.22
CA PHE A 43 22.01 9.61 -9.78
C PHE A 43 20.99 9.36 -8.66
N ARG A 44 20.36 8.18 -8.64
CA ARG A 44 19.43 7.79 -7.58
C ARG A 44 20.15 7.31 -6.32
N GLU A 45 21.28 6.63 -6.45
CA GLU A 45 22.15 6.24 -5.34
C GLU A 45 22.71 7.50 -4.66
N GLU A 46 23.20 8.46 -5.42
CA GLU A 46 23.68 9.77 -4.92
C GLU A 46 22.56 10.55 -4.22
N ALA A 47 21.39 10.71 -4.83
CA ALA A 47 20.25 11.39 -4.20
C ALA A 47 19.73 10.68 -2.93
N SER A 48 19.86 9.34 -2.86
CA SER A 48 19.49 8.59 -1.66
C SER A 48 20.51 8.73 -0.52
N LEU A 49 21.80 8.80 -0.86
CA LEU A 49 22.87 9.04 0.10
C LEU A 49 22.82 10.48 0.63
N GLU A 50 22.51 11.45 -0.23
CA GLU A 50 22.25 12.84 0.17
C GLU A 50 21.02 12.92 1.09
N ALA A 51 19.91 12.24 0.78
CA ALA A 51 18.75 12.22 1.65
C ALA A 51 19.04 11.59 3.03
N ILE A 52 19.83 10.51 3.08
CA ILE A 52 20.26 9.88 4.34
C ILE A 52 21.22 10.80 5.11
N ALA A 53 22.15 11.48 4.42
CA ALA A 53 23.11 12.38 5.03
C ALA A 53 22.47 13.69 5.55
N ASP A 54 21.49 14.24 4.83
CA ASP A 54 20.73 15.42 5.28
C ASP A 54 19.86 15.10 6.51
N LEU A 55 19.39 13.85 6.63
CA LEU A 55 18.66 13.36 7.81
C LEU A 55 19.57 13.24 9.04
N ASP A 56 20.82 12.82 8.87
CA ASP A 56 21.83 12.78 9.96
C ASP A 56 22.25 14.18 10.43
N ALA A 57 22.07 15.20 9.57
CA ALA A 57 22.56 16.55 9.81
C ALA A 57 21.55 17.53 10.43
N THR A 58 20.23 17.24 10.44
CA THR A 58 19.21 18.28 10.78
C THR A 58 18.11 17.92 11.79
N ASP A 59 18.03 16.70 12.31
CA ASP A 59 17.11 16.36 13.41
C ASP A 59 17.74 15.20 14.19
N GLY A 60 17.54 15.13 15.52
CA GLY A 60 18.14 14.08 16.36
C GLY A 60 17.97 12.70 15.70
N ALA A 61 19.10 12.05 15.37
CA ALA A 61 19.20 10.94 14.44
C ALA A 61 18.01 9.97 14.54
N LEU A 62 17.17 9.93 13.50
CA LEU A 62 16.09 8.95 13.37
C LEU A 62 16.70 7.56 13.41
N ARG A 63 16.55 6.87 14.54
CA ARG A 63 17.08 5.52 14.69
C ARG A 63 16.22 4.58 13.85
N ILE A 64 16.86 3.88 12.92
CA ILE A 64 16.22 2.85 12.10
C ILE A 64 17.13 1.61 12.11
N THR A 65 16.72 0.60 12.87
CA THR A 65 17.37 -0.70 12.95
C THR A 65 17.15 -1.53 11.68
N TYR A 66 15.97 -1.44 11.08
CA TYR A 66 15.67 -2.06 9.78
C TYR A 66 16.54 -1.45 8.69
N GLN A 67 17.12 -2.27 7.81
CA GLN A 67 17.89 -1.80 6.66
C GLN A 67 17.03 -1.85 5.39
N PRO A 68 16.34 -0.75 5.03
CA PRO A 68 15.54 -0.72 3.81
C PRO A 68 16.42 -0.86 2.57
N SER A 69 15.87 -1.47 1.53
CA SER A 69 16.55 -1.47 0.23
C SER A 69 16.72 -0.04 -0.30
N ILE A 70 17.68 0.18 -1.21
CA ILE A 70 17.95 1.50 -1.83
C ILE A 70 16.69 2.10 -2.48
N HIS A 71 15.78 1.26 -2.96
CA HIS A 71 14.52 1.70 -3.58
C HIS A 71 13.40 2.03 -2.58
N GLU A 72 13.60 1.66 -1.32
CA GLU A 72 12.63 1.77 -0.22
C GLU A 72 12.97 2.92 0.73
N SER A 73 14.26 3.16 0.98
CA SER A 73 14.76 4.09 2.00
C SER A 73 14.15 5.50 1.91
N GLY A 74 14.23 6.14 0.74
CA GLY A 74 13.83 7.55 0.59
C GLY A 74 12.34 7.80 0.87
N TRP A 75 11.44 7.01 0.30
CA TRP A 75 10.00 7.24 0.50
C TRP A 75 9.49 6.66 1.83
N LEU A 76 10.12 5.61 2.36
CA LEU A 76 9.74 5.04 3.65
C LEU A 76 10.00 6.02 4.79
N LEU A 77 11.17 6.67 4.77
CA LEU A 77 11.53 7.70 5.75
C LEU A 77 10.54 8.87 5.74
N ASP A 78 10.23 9.39 4.55
CA ASP A 78 9.23 10.46 4.40
C ASP A 78 7.86 10.06 4.96
N SER A 79 7.45 8.80 4.78
CA SER A 79 6.19 8.28 5.34
C SER A 79 6.17 8.25 6.86
N LEU A 80 7.32 8.04 7.51
CA LEU A 80 7.42 7.83 8.96
C LEU A 80 7.80 9.10 9.72
N ARG A 81 8.34 10.12 9.05
CA ARG A 81 8.90 11.33 9.67
C ARG A 81 7.96 11.97 10.69
N GLN A 82 6.68 12.09 10.37
CA GLN A 82 5.71 12.69 11.28
C GLN A 82 5.53 11.87 12.57
N PHE A 83 5.57 10.53 12.51
CA PHE A 83 5.44 9.68 13.69
C PHE A 83 6.66 9.79 14.61
N PHE A 84 7.85 9.94 14.05
CA PHE A 84 9.06 10.21 14.83
C PHE A 84 9.03 11.61 15.46
N ASN A 85 8.66 12.64 14.69
CA ASN A 85 8.59 14.02 15.19
C ASN A 85 7.54 14.19 16.31
N GLN A 86 6.49 13.37 16.30
CA GLN A 86 5.48 13.31 17.36
C GLN A 86 5.85 12.36 18.50
N GLU A 87 7.04 11.77 18.46
CA GLU A 87 7.53 10.78 19.43
C GLU A 87 6.57 9.59 19.62
N LEU A 88 5.80 9.23 18.59
CA LEU A 88 4.93 8.06 18.62
C LEU A 88 5.71 6.77 18.37
N ILE A 89 6.79 6.85 17.60
CA ILE A 89 7.75 5.77 17.37
C ILE A 89 9.17 6.28 17.63
N SER A 90 10.04 5.38 18.08
CA SER A 90 11.45 5.68 18.36
C SER A 90 12.43 4.86 17.51
N ASP A 91 11.98 3.76 16.90
CA ASP A 91 12.78 2.95 15.99
C ASP A 91 11.87 2.19 15.00
N LEU A 92 12.38 1.91 13.80
CA LEU A 92 11.80 0.96 12.85
C LEU A 92 12.60 -0.35 12.91
N LEU A 93 12.00 -1.43 13.40
CA LEU A 93 12.73 -2.64 13.77
C LEU A 93 12.88 -3.61 12.61
N TYR A 94 11.77 -4.01 11.99
CA TYR A 94 11.76 -4.96 10.87
C TYR A 94 10.44 -4.93 10.09
N ILE A 95 10.47 -5.51 8.89
CA ILE A 95 9.27 -5.74 8.08
C ILE A 95 8.49 -6.95 8.60
N VAL A 96 7.21 -6.76 8.90
CA VAL A 96 6.27 -7.81 9.34
C VAL A 96 5.72 -8.55 8.14
N LYS A 97 5.18 -7.79 7.16
CA LYS A 97 4.58 -8.35 5.96
C LYS A 97 4.89 -7.46 4.77
N GLY A 98 5.55 -8.04 3.76
CA GLY A 98 5.74 -7.40 2.47
C GLY A 98 4.53 -7.62 1.58
N GLY A 99 4.04 -6.54 0.95
CA GLY A 99 2.91 -6.61 0.03
C GLY A 99 3.22 -5.95 -1.30
N LYS A 100 2.43 -6.31 -2.31
CA LYS A 100 2.37 -5.55 -3.58
C LYS A 100 1.90 -4.11 -3.33
N GLU A 101 1.14 -3.90 -2.26
CA GLU A 101 0.34 -2.70 -2.02
C GLU A 101 0.87 -1.80 -0.93
N ALA A 102 0.95 -2.37 0.25
CA ALA A 102 1.60 -1.79 1.39
C ALA A 102 2.61 -2.79 1.95
N ASN A 103 3.55 -2.28 2.70
CA ASN A 103 4.34 -3.06 3.61
C ASN A 103 3.89 -2.73 5.04
N VAL A 104 3.90 -3.73 5.92
CA VAL A 104 3.69 -3.53 7.35
C VAL A 104 5.01 -3.73 8.07
N TYR A 105 5.35 -2.82 8.97
CA TYR A 105 6.59 -2.87 9.76
C TYR A 105 6.26 -2.86 11.25
N CYS A 106 7.15 -3.47 12.03
CA CYS A 106 7.18 -3.34 13.47
C CYS A 106 8.06 -2.13 13.84
N CYS A 107 7.54 -1.27 14.70
CA CYS A 107 8.23 -0.12 15.25
C CYS A 107 8.39 -0.28 16.76
N GLN A 108 9.50 0.20 17.29
CA GLN A 108 9.60 0.50 18.71
C GLN A 108 8.70 1.69 19.00
N ALA A 109 7.76 1.52 19.93
CA ALA A 109 6.86 2.60 20.30
C ALA A 109 7.63 3.69 21.06
N GLY A 110 7.18 4.93 20.92
CA GLY A 110 7.70 6.04 21.71
C GLY A 110 7.22 5.96 23.16
N PRO A 111 7.97 6.49 24.14
CA PRO A 111 7.63 6.39 25.56
C PRO A 111 6.24 6.95 25.92
N SER A 112 5.80 7.98 25.19
CA SER A 112 4.51 8.67 25.39
C SER A 112 3.29 7.77 25.09
N THR A 113 3.48 6.69 24.33
CA THR A 113 2.38 5.83 23.87
C THR A 113 1.93 4.79 24.91
N GLY A 114 2.73 4.53 25.95
CA GLY A 114 2.48 3.48 26.93
C GLY A 114 2.56 2.05 26.37
N ARG A 115 3.05 1.86 25.14
CA ARG A 115 3.17 0.57 24.46
C ARG A 115 4.64 0.20 24.27
N SER A 116 4.93 -1.08 24.05
CA SER A 116 6.27 -1.54 23.69
C SER A 116 6.50 -1.44 22.18
N HIS A 117 5.52 -1.88 21.38
CA HIS A 117 5.63 -1.95 19.93
C HIS A 117 4.38 -1.39 19.25
N LEU A 118 4.57 -0.90 18.03
CA LEU A 118 3.50 -0.46 17.13
C LEU A 118 3.70 -1.06 15.75
N ALA A 119 2.61 -1.20 15.01
CA ALA A 119 2.63 -1.57 13.61
C ALA A 119 2.43 -0.32 12.76
N VAL A 120 3.21 -0.17 11.69
CA VAL A 120 2.96 0.85 10.68
C VAL A 120 2.73 0.20 9.32
N LYS A 121 1.58 0.48 8.71
CA LYS A 121 1.24 0.06 7.34
C LYS A 121 1.57 1.22 6.41
N VAL A 122 2.57 1.04 5.55
CA VAL A 122 3.05 2.06 4.62
C VAL A 122 2.72 1.67 3.19
N TYR A 123 1.94 2.49 2.51
CA TYR A 123 1.48 2.27 1.14
C TYR A 123 2.50 2.67 0.10
N ARG A 124 2.75 1.83 -0.91
CA ARG A 124 3.78 2.10 -1.92
C ARG A 124 3.39 3.26 -2.85
N PRO A 125 4.32 4.18 -3.21
CA PRO A 125 4.02 5.33 -4.08
C PRO A 125 3.40 5.00 -5.46
N HIS A 126 3.77 3.86 -6.08
CA HIS A 126 3.26 3.46 -7.40
C HIS A 126 1.82 2.94 -7.36
N GLN A 127 1.39 2.39 -6.23
CA GLN A 127 0.03 1.88 -6.05
C GLN A 127 -1.02 2.99 -6.18
N PHE A 128 -0.72 4.16 -5.61
CA PHE A 128 -1.50 5.37 -5.82
C PHE A 128 -1.61 5.81 -7.30
N ARG A 129 -0.77 5.27 -8.21
CA ARG A 129 -0.89 5.47 -9.66
C ARG A 129 -1.81 4.45 -10.34
N LYS A 130 -1.91 3.21 -9.83
CA LYS A 130 -2.76 2.13 -10.37
C LYS A 130 -4.19 2.17 -9.86
N ILE A 131 -4.42 2.64 -8.64
CA ILE A 131 -5.76 2.92 -8.07
C ILE A 131 -6.56 3.89 -8.96
N ARG A 132 -5.91 4.61 -9.90
CA ARG A 132 -6.58 5.42 -10.94
C ARG A 132 -7.55 4.62 -11.84
N ASN A 133 -7.44 3.28 -11.88
CA ASN A 133 -8.22 2.40 -12.76
C ASN A 133 -9.14 1.38 -12.06
N ASP A 134 -9.20 1.35 -10.72
CA ASP A 134 -10.10 0.44 -9.99
C ASP A 134 -11.52 1.02 -9.88
N ALA A 135 -12.22 1.06 -11.01
CA ALA A 135 -13.61 1.55 -11.08
C ALA A 135 -14.53 0.75 -10.14
N GLN A 136 -14.36 -0.58 -10.08
CA GLN A 136 -15.22 -1.48 -9.31
C GLN A 136 -15.17 -1.28 -7.79
N TYR A 137 -14.05 -0.78 -7.24
CA TYR A 137 -13.89 -0.51 -5.80
C TYR A 137 -14.15 0.96 -5.45
N LYS A 138 -14.44 1.81 -6.44
CA LYS A 138 -14.62 3.26 -6.28
C LYS A 138 -16.05 3.74 -6.47
N GLU A 139 -16.89 2.92 -7.07
CA GLU A 139 -18.31 3.19 -7.20
C GLU A 139 -18.94 3.33 -5.80
N GLY A 140 -19.49 4.50 -5.51
CA GLY A 140 -20.19 4.82 -4.26
C GLY A 140 -19.47 5.75 -3.28
N ARG A 141 -18.22 6.17 -3.55
CA ARG A 141 -17.49 7.06 -2.63
C ARG A 141 -17.76 8.55 -2.92
N HIS A 142 -18.28 9.26 -1.94
CA HIS A 142 -18.40 10.72 -1.99
C HIS A 142 -17.00 11.36 -1.88
N VAL A 143 -16.68 12.27 -2.80
CA VAL A 143 -15.46 13.09 -2.70
C VAL A 143 -15.71 14.14 -1.61
N LEU A 144 -14.91 14.08 -0.55
CA LEU A 144 -14.92 15.05 0.54
C LEU A 144 -13.98 16.22 0.20
N ASP A 145 -14.37 17.44 0.58
CA ASP A 145 -13.45 18.58 0.58
C ASP A 145 -12.52 18.56 1.81
N ALA A 146 -11.56 19.49 1.86
CA ALA A 146 -10.62 19.63 2.97
C ALA A 146 -11.27 19.95 4.34
N GLY A 147 -12.58 20.23 4.35
CA GLY A 147 -13.38 20.48 5.56
C GLY A 147 -14.32 19.34 5.93
N GLY A 148 -14.26 18.19 5.25
CA GLY A 148 -15.09 17.02 5.55
C GLY A 148 -16.52 17.09 5.00
N ASN A 149 -16.84 18.03 4.10
CA ASN A 149 -18.17 18.12 3.51
C ASN A 149 -18.28 17.29 2.22
N ALA A 150 -19.39 16.60 2.04
CA ALA A 150 -19.70 15.89 0.80
C ALA A 150 -19.94 16.88 -0.35
N ILE A 151 -19.10 16.83 -1.39
CA ILE A 151 -19.28 17.67 -2.58
C ILE A 151 -20.48 17.13 -3.37
N VAL A 152 -21.59 17.86 -3.34
CA VAL A 152 -22.83 17.50 -4.06
C VAL A 152 -22.61 17.60 -5.58
N LYS A 153 -23.08 16.56 -6.27
CA LYS A 153 -22.92 16.26 -7.69
C LYS A 153 -23.39 17.40 -8.60
N ASP A 154 -22.45 18.08 -9.26
CA ASP A 154 -22.71 18.74 -10.55
C ASP A 154 -21.79 18.17 -11.64
N GLN A 155 -22.39 17.42 -12.56
CA GLN A 155 -21.74 16.63 -13.61
C GLN A 155 -20.97 17.50 -14.62
N ARG A 156 -21.24 18.82 -14.66
CA ARG A 156 -20.58 19.75 -15.58
C ARG A 156 -19.25 20.28 -15.03
N THR A 157 -19.12 20.44 -13.72
CA THR A 157 -17.90 20.94 -13.05
C THR A 157 -16.82 19.85 -12.94
N PHE A 158 -17.22 18.58 -12.84
CA PHE A 158 -16.28 17.44 -12.77
C PHE A 158 -15.46 17.26 -14.06
N ARG A 159 -16.03 17.57 -15.24
CA ARG A 159 -15.27 17.49 -16.52
C ARG A 159 -14.22 18.59 -16.67
N ALA A 160 -14.36 19.70 -15.92
CA ALA A 160 -13.39 20.78 -15.87
C ALA A 160 -12.29 20.53 -14.81
N LEU A 161 -12.65 20.00 -13.63
CA LEU A 161 -11.71 19.69 -12.53
C LEU A 161 -10.93 18.37 -12.71
N ALA A 162 -11.47 17.41 -13.47
CA ALA A 162 -10.79 16.15 -13.81
C ALA A 162 -9.63 16.32 -14.80
N LYS A 163 -9.37 17.53 -15.31
CA LYS A 163 -8.18 17.84 -16.10
C LYS A 163 -6.95 18.05 -15.20
N LYS A 164 -6.32 16.94 -14.84
CA LYS A 164 -4.85 16.76 -14.70
C LYS A 164 -4.06 17.60 -13.66
N SER A 165 -4.66 18.35 -12.73
CA SER A 165 -3.82 19.04 -11.73
C SER A 165 -3.12 18.06 -10.77
N LYS A 166 -1.88 18.37 -10.35
CA LYS A 166 -1.11 17.61 -9.35
C LYS A 166 -1.85 17.59 -8.00
N HIS A 167 -2.56 18.68 -7.71
CA HIS A 167 -3.30 18.93 -6.47
C HIS A 167 -4.53 18.02 -6.31
N GLY A 168 -5.40 17.90 -7.33
CA GLY A 168 -6.59 17.02 -7.22
C GLY A 168 -6.27 15.52 -7.10
N ARG A 169 -5.10 15.11 -7.61
CA ARG A 169 -4.57 13.75 -7.42
C ARG A 169 -4.02 13.52 -6.01
N GLU A 170 -3.60 14.57 -5.32
CA GLU A 170 -3.15 14.50 -3.93
C GLU A 170 -4.35 14.44 -2.98
N THR A 171 -5.36 15.29 -3.21
CA THR A 171 -6.62 15.30 -2.44
C THR A 171 -7.35 13.95 -2.48
N ALA A 172 -7.42 13.30 -3.65
CA ALA A 172 -8.05 11.98 -3.77
C ALA A 172 -7.24 10.85 -3.10
N ARG A 173 -5.93 11.01 -2.89
CA ARG A 173 -5.09 10.01 -2.18
C ARG A 173 -5.30 10.10 -0.67
N VAL A 174 -5.25 11.32 -0.15
CA VAL A 174 -5.51 11.61 1.26
C VAL A 174 -6.91 11.12 1.63
N SER A 175 -7.90 11.32 0.77
CA SER A 175 -9.28 10.85 1.00
C SER A 175 -9.43 9.34 1.13
N TRP A 176 -8.62 8.52 0.44
CA TRP A 176 -8.71 7.05 0.54
C TRP A 176 -8.06 6.51 1.81
N LEU A 177 -6.85 6.97 2.12
CA LEU A 177 -6.14 6.55 3.32
C LEU A 177 -6.86 7.04 4.59
N ALA A 178 -7.36 8.28 4.55
CA ALA A 178 -8.20 8.83 5.61
C ALA A 178 -9.43 7.95 5.80
N HIS A 179 -10.08 7.50 4.73
CA HIS A 179 -11.24 6.62 4.84
C HIS A 179 -10.92 5.27 5.48
N GLU A 180 -9.79 4.64 5.15
CA GLU A 180 -9.37 3.39 5.80
C GLU A 180 -9.09 3.61 7.29
N TYR A 181 -8.35 4.67 7.63
CA TYR A 181 -8.06 5.05 9.02
C TYR A 181 -9.35 5.34 9.81
N GLU A 182 -10.25 6.17 9.26
CA GLU A 182 -11.55 6.49 9.86
C GLU A 182 -12.42 5.26 10.04
N THR A 183 -12.39 4.33 9.08
CA THR A 183 -13.11 3.05 9.19
C THR A 183 -12.56 2.23 10.34
N GLN A 184 -11.24 2.02 10.40
CA GLN A 184 -10.62 1.28 11.48
C GLN A 184 -10.89 1.95 12.84
N GLN A 185 -10.89 3.29 12.88
CA GLN A 185 -11.15 4.06 14.10
C GLN A 185 -12.58 3.89 14.57
N ALA A 186 -13.55 4.01 13.67
CA ALA A 186 -14.96 3.80 14.00
C ALA A 186 -15.23 2.36 14.45
N LEU A 187 -14.60 1.36 13.84
CA LEU A 187 -14.69 -0.04 14.26
C LEU A 187 -14.13 -0.24 15.67
N PHE A 188 -12.93 0.27 15.93
CA PHE A 188 -12.30 0.18 17.24
C PHE A 188 -13.15 0.85 18.33
N GLN A 189 -13.65 2.07 18.08
CA GLN A 189 -14.51 2.80 19.01
C GLN A 189 -15.83 2.09 19.30
N ALA A 190 -16.36 1.34 18.33
CA ALA A 190 -17.55 0.52 18.49
C ALA A 190 -17.28 -0.83 19.19
N GLY A 191 -16.03 -1.10 19.62
CA GLY A 191 -15.65 -2.32 20.32
C GLY A 191 -15.45 -3.52 19.40
N ALA A 192 -15.25 -3.31 18.10
CA ALA A 192 -14.91 -4.39 17.18
C ALA A 192 -13.49 -4.91 17.46
N ALA A 193 -13.26 -6.18 17.14
CA ALA A 193 -11.99 -6.85 17.32
C ALA A 193 -11.02 -6.45 16.18
N VAL A 194 -10.52 -5.22 16.21
CA VAL A 194 -9.56 -4.68 15.24
C VAL A 194 -8.35 -4.08 15.96
N PRO A 195 -7.17 -3.96 15.31
CA PRO A 195 -6.05 -3.24 15.90
C PRO A 195 -6.43 -1.78 16.12
N GLU A 196 -6.12 -1.22 17.29
CA GLU A 196 -6.35 0.19 17.58
C GLU A 196 -5.57 1.08 16.60
N PRO A 197 -6.23 1.96 15.84
CA PRO A 197 -5.53 2.95 15.03
C PRO A 197 -5.09 4.12 15.92
N LEU A 198 -3.81 4.50 15.84
CA LEU A 198 -3.24 5.57 16.65
C LEU A 198 -3.13 6.88 15.87
N ALA A 199 -2.59 6.81 14.65
CA ALA A 199 -2.31 7.99 13.85
C ALA A 199 -2.23 7.64 12.36
N MET A 200 -2.43 8.66 11.52
CA MET A 200 -2.20 8.59 10.09
C MET A 200 -1.31 9.76 9.69
N ALA A 201 -0.33 9.50 8.82
CA ALA A 201 0.55 10.51 8.26
C ALA A 201 0.93 10.14 6.83
N ASN A 202 0.95 11.12 5.93
CA ASN A 202 1.33 10.94 4.52
C ASN A 202 0.61 9.75 3.85
N ASN A 203 1.34 8.66 3.64
CA ASN A 203 0.89 7.40 3.03
C ASN A 203 1.00 6.21 4.01
N ALA A 204 0.92 6.47 5.32
CA ALA A 204 1.07 5.48 6.37
C ALA A 204 0.00 5.58 7.47
N ILE A 205 -0.37 4.42 8.02
CA ILE A 205 -1.24 4.28 9.20
C ILE A 205 -0.44 3.59 10.30
N LEU A 206 -0.39 4.22 11.47
CA LEU A 206 0.19 3.70 12.71
C LEU A 206 -0.92 3.11 13.58
N MET A 207 -0.74 1.88 14.04
CA MET A 207 -1.76 1.12 14.78
C MET A 207 -1.12 0.17 15.81
N GLU A 208 -1.96 -0.42 16.66
CA GLU A 208 -1.62 -1.48 17.59
C GLU A 208 -0.82 -2.59 16.90
N TYR A 209 0.29 -2.97 17.52
CA TYR A 209 1.04 -4.16 17.12
C TYR A 209 0.44 -5.39 17.79
N VAL A 210 -0.01 -6.35 17.00
CA VAL A 210 -0.50 -7.64 17.50
C VAL A 210 0.66 -8.63 17.49
N GLY A 211 1.27 -8.88 18.66
CA GLY A 211 2.45 -9.74 18.83
C GLY A 211 3.30 -9.34 20.05
N ASP A 212 4.54 -9.83 20.14
CA ASP A 212 5.47 -9.54 21.24
C ASP A 212 6.70 -8.71 20.85
N GLY A 213 6.75 -8.23 19.60
CA GLY A 213 7.89 -7.50 19.05
C GLY A 213 9.03 -8.39 18.55
N ARG A 214 9.03 -9.70 18.85
CA ARG A 214 9.90 -10.68 18.18
C ARG A 214 9.25 -11.19 16.91
N ALA A 215 7.95 -11.46 16.99
CA ALA A 215 7.13 -11.85 15.86
C ALA A 215 5.72 -11.25 15.97
N ALA A 216 5.10 -11.06 14.81
CA ALA A 216 3.69 -10.73 14.76
C ALA A 216 2.86 -11.96 15.12
N GLY A 217 1.66 -11.75 15.65
CA GLY A 217 0.71 -12.82 15.86
C GLY A 217 0.42 -13.55 14.54
N PRO A 218 0.32 -14.89 14.55
CA PRO A 218 -0.01 -15.66 13.37
C PRO A 218 -1.39 -15.28 12.83
N THR A 219 -1.61 -15.53 11.54
CA THR A 219 -2.96 -15.50 10.99
C THR A 219 -3.75 -16.70 11.52
N LEU A 220 -5.06 -16.56 11.66
CA LEU A 220 -5.92 -17.63 12.17
C LEU A 220 -5.81 -18.92 11.34
N SER A 221 -5.51 -18.81 10.05
CA SER A 221 -5.23 -19.96 9.15
C SER A 221 -4.00 -20.79 9.53
N GLN A 222 -3.14 -20.29 10.43
CA GLN A 222 -1.93 -20.94 10.90
C GLN A 222 -2.05 -21.43 12.35
N VAL A 223 -3.23 -21.31 12.96
CA VAL A 223 -3.46 -21.61 14.37
C VAL A 223 -4.44 -22.77 14.49
N GLU A 224 -4.07 -23.76 15.29
CA GLU A 224 -5.00 -24.75 15.81
C GLU A 224 -5.56 -24.25 17.14
N LEU A 225 -6.85 -23.93 17.15
CA LEU A 225 -7.53 -23.42 18.33
C LEU A 225 -7.93 -24.54 19.29
N ALA A 226 -7.88 -24.26 20.59
CA ALA A 226 -8.49 -25.14 21.57
C ALA A 226 -10.03 -25.12 21.41
N PRO A 227 -10.73 -26.26 21.65
CA PRO A 227 -12.18 -26.34 21.43
C PRO A 227 -13.01 -25.29 22.19
N ASP A 228 -12.54 -24.85 23.35
CA ASP A 228 -13.17 -23.83 24.19
C ASP A 228 -12.93 -22.39 23.70
N GLU A 229 -11.91 -22.15 22.89
CA GLU A 229 -11.64 -20.84 22.28
C GLU A 229 -12.47 -20.59 21.00
N VAL A 230 -12.88 -21.65 20.30
CA VAL A 230 -13.50 -21.53 18.97
C VAL A 230 -14.73 -20.61 18.97
N TRP A 231 -15.69 -20.85 19.86
CA TRP A 231 -16.95 -20.11 19.88
C TRP A 231 -16.80 -18.66 20.37
N PRO A 232 -16.05 -18.36 21.44
CA PRO A 232 -15.74 -16.98 21.83
C PRO A 232 -15.09 -16.18 20.68
N LEU A 233 -14.05 -16.74 20.04
CA LEU A 233 -13.35 -16.05 18.95
C LEU A 233 -14.22 -15.88 17.71
N PHE A 234 -15.02 -16.89 17.36
CA PHE A 234 -15.99 -16.78 16.28
C PHE A 234 -17.02 -15.69 16.55
N SER A 235 -17.51 -15.56 17.79
CA SER A 235 -18.42 -14.49 18.18
C SER A 235 -17.79 -13.10 18.05
N ASP A 236 -16.51 -12.96 18.39
CA ASP A 236 -15.78 -11.69 18.24
C ASP A 236 -15.60 -11.29 16.77
N VAL A 237 -15.33 -12.26 15.88
CA VAL A 237 -15.27 -12.03 14.43
C VAL A 237 -16.64 -11.63 13.90
N LEU A 238 -17.71 -12.37 14.22
CA LEU A 238 -19.07 -12.02 13.79
C LEU A 238 -19.51 -10.63 14.30
N ARG A 239 -19.21 -10.28 15.55
CA ARG A 239 -19.51 -8.95 16.10
C ARG A 239 -18.78 -7.84 15.32
N THR A 240 -17.57 -8.13 14.85
CA THR A 240 -16.81 -7.21 13.99
C THR A 240 -17.49 -7.04 12.62
N VAL A 241 -17.97 -8.13 12.01
CA VAL A 241 -18.76 -8.09 10.76
C VAL A 241 -20.07 -7.32 10.96
N GLU A 242 -20.80 -7.55 12.04
CA GLU A 242 -22.02 -6.80 12.36
C GLU A 242 -21.74 -5.31 12.52
N THR A 243 -20.62 -4.95 13.17
CA THR A 243 -20.24 -3.56 13.39
C THR A 243 -19.89 -2.86 12.07
N LEU A 244 -19.17 -3.55 11.17
CA LEU A 244 -18.97 -3.10 9.80
C LEU A 244 -20.31 -2.82 9.11
N LEU A 245 -21.25 -3.77 9.15
CA LEU A 245 -22.56 -3.64 8.52
C LEU A 245 -23.39 -2.48 9.09
N ARG A 246 -23.36 -2.26 10.41
CA ARG A 246 -24.02 -1.11 11.05
C ARG A 246 -23.46 0.23 10.58
N GLN A 247 -22.20 0.25 10.13
CA GLN A 247 -21.58 1.42 9.52
C GLN A 247 -21.81 1.51 8.00
N GLY A 248 -22.66 0.65 7.44
CA GLY A 248 -22.92 0.59 6.00
C GLY A 248 -21.75 0.03 5.19
N LYS A 249 -20.90 -0.78 5.82
CA LYS A 249 -19.65 -1.29 5.25
C LYS A 249 -19.62 -2.81 5.28
N ILE A 250 -18.98 -3.42 4.28
CA ILE A 250 -18.68 -4.86 4.24
C ILE A 250 -17.18 -5.02 4.08
N HIS A 251 -16.58 -6.01 4.74
CA HIS A 251 -15.14 -6.24 4.64
C HIS A 251 -14.72 -6.52 3.19
N GLY A 252 -15.45 -7.38 2.50
CA GLY A 252 -15.25 -7.64 1.08
C GLY A 252 -13.99 -8.43 0.77
N ASP A 253 -13.31 -8.99 1.78
CA ASP A 253 -12.23 -10.00 1.66
C ASP A 253 -11.98 -10.74 2.99
N LEU A 254 -13.01 -11.00 3.79
CA LEU A 254 -12.80 -11.62 5.10
C LEU A 254 -12.44 -13.10 4.95
N SER A 255 -11.35 -13.52 5.59
CA SER A 255 -10.92 -14.92 5.66
C SER A 255 -9.99 -15.14 6.85
N ALA A 256 -9.68 -16.40 7.17
CA ALA A 256 -8.71 -16.76 8.22
C ALA A 256 -7.29 -16.19 7.98
N TYR A 257 -6.98 -15.71 6.76
CA TYR A 257 -5.71 -15.03 6.45
C TYR A 257 -5.69 -13.54 6.85
N ASN A 258 -6.86 -12.93 7.03
CA ASN A 258 -7.04 -11.53 7.40
C ASN A 258 -7.52 -11.37 8.85
N ILE A 259 -7.33 -12.41 9.66
CA ILE A 259 -7.59 -12.42 11.10
C ILE A 259 -6.29 -12.81 11.77
N LEU A 260 -5.77 -11.96 12.65
CA LEU A 260 -4.63 -12.28 13.52
C LEU A 260 -5.14 -12.90 14.80
N TYR A 261 -4.41 -13.88 15.33
CA TYR A 261 -4.64 -14.47 16.64
C TYR A 261 -3.43 -14.22 17.55
N TRP A 262 -3.68 -13.73 18.75
CA TRP A 262 -2.65 -13.52 19.75
C TRP A 262 -3.22 -13.63 21.16
N GLN A 263 -2.62 -14.50 21.98
CA GLN A 263 -2.95 -14.65 23.41
C GLN A 263 -4.46 -14.79 23.69
N GLY A 264 -5.14 -15.69 22.95
CA GLY A 264 -6.57 -15.93 23.15
C GLY A 264 -7.50 -14.85 22.63
N ALA A 265 -7.00 -13.91 21.81
CA ALA A 265 -7.79 -12.86 21.18
C ALA A 265 -7.58 -12.82 19.66
N VAL A 266 -8.61 -12.44 18.93
CA VAL A 266 -8.56 -12.22 17.48
C VAL A 266 -8.57 -10.73 17.15
N LYS A 267 -7.94 -10.36 16.04
CA LYS A 267 -7.98 -9.02 15.46
C LYS A 267 -8.16 -9.12 13.94
N VAL A 268 -9.28 -8.62 13.42
CA VAL A 268 -9.55 -8.49 11.99
C VAL A 268 -8.69 -7.36 11.42
N ILE A 269 -8.05 -7.62 10.28
CA ILE A 269 -7.12 -6.68 9.63
C ILE A 269 -7.45 -6.55 8.13
N ASP A 270 -6.83 -5.55 7.51
CA ASP A 270 -6.89 -5.29 6.06
C ASP A 270 -8.25 -4.81 5.54
N PHE A 271 -8.57 -3.55 5.86
CA PHE A 271 -9.76 -2.83 5.42
C PHE A 271 -9.71 -2.05 4.08
N PRO A 272 -8.64 -2.07 3.23
CA PRO A 272 -8.60 -1.24 2.03
C PRO A 272 -9.62 -1.65 0.95
N GLN A 273 -10.18 -2.87 1.07
CA GLN A 273 -11.24 -3.41 0.21
C GLN A 273 -12.65 -3.24 0.78
N VAL A 274 -12.81 -2.47 1.87
CA VAL A 274 -14.13 -2.24 2.45
C VAL A 274 -15.03 -1.55 1.42
N ILE A 275 -16.16 -2.19 1.13
CA ILE A 275 -17.15 -1.72 0.18
C ILE A 275 -18.34 -1.08 0.90
N ASP A 276 -18.95 -0.11 0.26
CA ASP A 276 -20.23 0.46 0.70
C ASP A 276 -21.36 -0.56 0.46
N ALA A 277 -22.06 -0.93 1.52
CA ALA A 277 -23.09 -1.96 1.50
C ALA A 277 -24.36 -1.54 0.74
N GLN A 278 -24.60 -0.23 0.58
CA GLN A 278 -25.79 0.32 -0.08
C GLN A 278 -25.53 0.66 -1.54
N GLN A 279 -24.30 1.04 -1.88
CA GLN A 279 -23.95 1.58 -3.19
C GLN A 279 -23.27 0.56 -4.11
N ASN A 280 -22.77 -0.56 -3.57
CA ASN A 280 -22.12 -1.60 -4.37
C ASN A 280 -23.13 -2.67 -4.81
N ALA A 281 -23.27 -2.87 -6.13
CA ALA A 281 -24.18 -3.87 -6.69
C ALA A 281 -23.85 -5.32 -6.28
N SER A 282 -22.59 -5.60 -5.93
CA SER A 282 -22.11 -6.91 -5.46
C SER A 282 -22.07 -7.03 -3.93
N ALA A 283 -22.60 -6.05 -3.18
CA ALA A 283 -22.55 -6.03 -1.72
C ALA A 283 -23.09 -7.33 -1.09
N ALA A 284 -24.27 -7.78 -1.53
CA ALA A 284 -24.90 -8.98 -0.96
C ALA A 284 -24.06 -10.26 -1.18
N GLU A 285 -23.47 -10.42 -2.37
CA GLU A 285 -22.62 -11.57 -2.70
C GLU A 285 -21.32 -11.56 -1.89
N LEU A 286 -20.68 -10.39 -1.77
CA LEU A 286 -19.44 -10.24 -1.01
C LEU A 286 -19.66 -10.45 0.49
N LEU A 287 -20.80 -10.01 1.02
CA LEU A 287 -21.17 -10.32 2.41
C LEU A 287 -21.42 -11.82 2.62
N LEU A 288 -22.15 -12.48 1.71
CA LEU A 288 -22.40 -13.92 1.79
C LEU A 288 -21.13 -14.77 1.69
N ARG A 289 -20.08 -14.25 1.04
CA ARG A 289 -18.78 -14.90 0.97
C ARG A 289 -17.95 -14.67 2.24
N ASP A 290 -18.15 -13.55 2.93
CA ASP A 290 -17.45 -13.23 4.18
C ASP A 290 -18.01 -14.01 5.39
N ILE A 291 -19.30 -14.40 5.36
CA ILE A 291 -20.02 -15.15 6.41
C ILE A 291 -19.92 -16.67 6.17
#